data_AF-A0A7H8TJI3-F1
#
_entry.id   AF-A0A7H8TJI3-F1
#
_cell.length_a   1.000
_cell.length_b   1.000
_cell.length_c   1.000
_cell.angle_alpha   90.00
_cell.angle_beta   90.00
_cell.angle_gamma   90.00
#
_symmetry.space_group_name_H-M   'P 1'
#
loop_
_entity.id
_entity.type
_entity.pdbx_description
1 polymer ?
#
loop_
_entity_poly.entity_id
_entity_poly.type
_entity_poly.pdbx_seq_one_letter_code
_entity_poly.pdbx_strand_id
1 'polypeptide(L)'
;MSTTASTWALPGPPNLARSLQSRRGGAIPGLHYRQVGPADPEKVTEVDRRLEEWARRLDLFPPAWSGDFSGFQFGRAVVLQHPAGADLDRLTAAGKLLLAENIVDSCYCEEDEGRGATRSGLGGRLIMAQSALDPFHATPEFQEEWAHGMQADGPLRSYHWALKDYAAVSTPSQTDRLVHDLARLHMGYLAEAAWSETRYVPRVWEYLVMRQFNNFRPCLSIVDAIDGYELPEALYARPEIQRITALACNATTIVNDLYSFTKELASDPTHLNLPQVVAANERCGLKAAYLKAVEIHNQIMAAFEEESAVLAATSPLVERYARGLDDWVAGNHEWHATNTHRYHLPNYW
;
A
#
# COMPACT_ATOMS: atom_id res chain seq x y z
N MET A 1 37.74 19.66 -46.52
CA MET A 1 38.29 19.70 -45.14
C MET A 1 37.30 20.50 -44.30
N SER A 2 36.39 19.81 -43.61
CA SER A 2 35.36 20.43 -42.78
C SER A 2 35.61 19.99 -41.33
N THR A 3 35.84 20.99 -40.49
CA THR A 3 36.17 20.93 -39.07
C THR A 3 34.95 20.56 -38.25
N THR A 4 35.01 19.44 -37.54
CA THR A 4 34.04 19.07 -36.49
C THR A 4 34.35 19.84 -35.21
N ALA A 5 33.45 20.74 -34.83
CA ALA A 5 33.49 21.42 -33.54
C ALA A 5 33.13 20.40 -32.44
N SER A 6 34.09 20.16 -31.53
CA SER A 6 33.86 19.45 -30.28
C SER A 6 33.11 20.36 -29.31
N THR A 7 31.84 20.07 -29.07
CA THR A 7 31.04 20.74 -28.04
C THR A 7 31.35 20.12 -26.68
N TRP A 8 32.21 20.77 -25.92
CA TRP A 8 32.38 20.51 -24.49
C TRP A 8 31.10 20.94 -23.75
N ALA A 9 30.29 19.98 -23.32
CA ALA A 9 29.19 20.23 -22.40
C ALA A 9 29.76 20.34 -20.97
N LEU A 10 29.41 21.40 -20.25
CA LEU A 10 29.76 21.56 -18.84
C LEU A 10 29.13 20.42 -18.02
N PRO A 11 29.83 19.88 -17.00
CA PRO A 11 29.23 18.88 -16.11
C PRO A 11 28.02 19.51 -15.42
N GLY A 12 26.84 18.92 -15.64
CA GLY A 12 25.65 19.24 -14.89
C GLY A 12 25.85 18.97 -13.38
N PRO A 13 24.95 19.46 -12.51
CA PRO A 13 25.02 19.18 -11.09
C PRO A 13 25.16 17.67 -10.85
N PRO A 14 25.94 17.23 -9.84
CA PRO A 14 26.18 15.82 -9.59
C PRO A 14 24.85 15.09 -9.47
N ASN A 15 24.65 14.09 -10.31
CA ASN A 15 23.51 13.20 -10.20
C ASN A 15 23.65 12.39 -8.91
N LEU A 16 23.03 12.87 -7.83
CA LEU A 16 23.07 12.27 -6.49
C LEU A 16 22.60 10.80 -6.50
N ALA A 17 21.78 10.40 -7.49
CA ALA A 17 21.34 9.02 -7.65
C ALA A 17 22.47 8.06 -8.09
N ARG A 18 23.48 8.55 -8.84
CA ARG A 18 24.62 7.70 -9.28
C ARG A 18 25.66 7.45 -8.18
N SER A 19 25.65 8.24 -7.10
CA SER A 19 26.61 8.11 -6.00
C SER A 19 26.17 7.20 -4.86
N LEU A 20 24.90 6.75 -4.85
CA LEU A 20 24.41 5.83 -3.83
C LEU A 20 24.77 4.39 -4.22
N GLN A 21 25.83 3.86 -3.62
CA GLN A 21 25.98 2.42 -3.52
C GLN A 21 24.75 1.87 -2.80
N SER A 22 24.08 0.87 -3.35
CA SER A 22 22.89 0.27 -2.76
C SER A 22 23.19 -1.15 -2.29
N ARG A 23 22.65 -1.51 -1.13
CA ARG A 23 22.72 -2.88 -0.59
C ARG A 23 21.48 -3.64 -1.06
N ARG A 24 21.70 -4.81 -1.67
CA ARG A 24 20.62 -5.74 -2.05
C ARG A 24 20.16 -6.52 -0.84
N GLY A 25 18.92 -6.31 -0.43
CA GLY A 25 18.20 -7.13 0.54
C GLY A 25 18.60 -6.99 2.01
N GLY A 26 17.76 -7.64 2.82
CA GLY A 26 17.85 -7.72 4.27
C GLY A 26 17.11 -6.58 4.99
N ALA A 27 17.03 -6.72 6.31
CA ALA A 27 16.42 -5.72 7.16
C ALA A 27 17.23 -4.40 7.20
N ILE A 28 16.52 -3.28 7.35
CA ILE A 28 17.12 -1.97 7.60
C ILE A 28 17.79 -2.00 8.99
N PRO A 29 19.11 -1.70 9.10
CA PRO A 29 19.78 -1.67 10.39
C PRO A 29 19.13 -0.68 11.35
N GLY A 30 18.78 -1.15 12.56
CA GLY A 30 18.16 -0.34 13.61
C GLY A 30 16.65 -0.19 13.51
N LEU A 31 15.98 -0.74 12.48
CA LEU A 31 14.53 -0.77 12.42
C LEU A 31 13.97 -1.75 13.46
N HIS A 32 12.93 -1.34 14.19
CA HIS A 32 12.23 -2.18 15.15
C HIS A 32 11.16 -3.01 14.44
N TYR A 33 11.31 -4.34 14.44
CA TYR A 33 10.37 -5.25 13.79
C TYR A 33 10.39 -6.62 14.46
N ARG A 34 9.29 -7.36 14.33
CA ARG A 34 9.18 -8.76 14.76
C ARG A 34 9.58 -9.69 13.61
N GLN A 35 10.41 -10.68 13.89
CA GLN A 35 10.78 -11.70 12.89
C GLN A 35 9.60 -12.65 12.63
N VAL A 36 9.42 -13.04 11.37
CA VAL A 36 8.41 -14.03 10.96
C VAL A 36 9.07 -15.17 10.18
N GLY A 37 8.44 -16.34 10.23
CA GLY A 37 8.88 -17.49 9.42
C GLY A 37 8.61 -17.26 7.92
N PRO A 38 9.22 -18.07 7.04
CA PRO A 38 8.94 -18.00 5.62
C PRO A 38 7.48 -18.35 5.32
N ALA A 39 6.92 -17.73 4.29
CA ALA A 39 5.61 -18.11 3.76
C ALA A 39 5.61 -19.57 3.28
N ASP A 40 4.51 -20.27 3.54
CA ASP A 40 4.28 -21.62 3.02
C ASP A 40 4.26 -21.59 1.48
N PRO A 41 5.24 -22.22 0.81
CA PRO A 41 5.37 -22.11 -0.65
C PRO A 41 4.19 -22.72 -1.40
N GLU A 42 3.54 -23.76 -0.86
CA GLU A 42 2.38 -24.39 -1.51
C GLU A 42 1.18 -23.44 -1.49
N LYS A 43 0.95 -22.74 -0.37
CA LYS A 43 -0.09 -21.71 -0.29
C LYS A 43 0.21 -20.54 -1.22
N VAL A 44 1.47 -20.10 -1.28
CA VAL A 44 1.87 -18.99 -2.17
C VAL A 44 1.57 -19.33 -3.63
N THR A 45 2.03 -20.49 -4.11
CA THR A 45 1.80 -20.93 -5.48
C THR A 45 0.31 -21.05 -5.81
N GLU A 46 -0.49 -21.63 -4.90
CA GLU A 46 -1.92 -21.79 -5.13
C GLU A 46 -2.67 -20.45 -5.12
N VAL A 47 -2.31 -19.51 -4.24
CA VAL A 47 -2.89 -18.16 -4.25
C VAL A 47 -2.52 -17.41 -5.53
N ASP A 48 -1.25 -17.41 -5.93
CA ASP A 48 -0.82 -16.74 -7.18
C ASP A 48 -1.54 -17.31 -8.40
N ARG A 49 -1.70 -18.65 -8.49
CA ARG A 49 -2.46 -19.30 -9.56
C ARG A 49 -3.91 -18.79 -9.61
N ARG A 50 -4.59 -18.74 -8.45
CA ARG A 50 -5.99 -18.26 -8.36
C ARG A 50 -6.13 -16.79 -8.71
N LEU A 51 -5.18 -15.95 -8.31
CA LEU A 51 -5.16 -14.53 -8.63
C LEU A 51 -4.93 -14.30 -10.12
N GLU A 52 -4.02 -15.03 -10.74
CA GLU A 52 -3.78 -14.97 -12.18
C GLU A 52 -5.03 -15.38 -12.97
N GLU A 53 -5.65 -16.51 -12.61
CA GLU A 53 -6.91 -16.97 -13.23
C GLU A 53 -8.03 -15.94 -13.08
N TRP A 54 -8.15 -15.32 -11.91
CA TRP A 54 -9.11 -14.25 -11.65
C TRP A 54 -8.84 -13.02 -12.52
N ALA A 55 -7.58 -12.56 -12.60
CA ALA A 55 -7.18 -11.41 -13.39
C ALA A 55 -7.38 -11.63 -14.90
N ARG A 56 -7.06 -12.82 -15.42
CA ARG A 56 -7.31 -13.18 -16.83
C ARG A 56 -8.79 -13.20 -17.17
N ARG A 57 -9.62 -13.78 -16.28
CA ARG A 57 -11.07 -13.86 -16.49
C ARG A 57 -11.74 -12.47 -16.51
N LEU A 58 -11.21 -11.52 -15.74
CA LEU A 58 -11.72 -10.15 -15.68
C LEU A 58 -11.03 -9.19 -16.67
N ASP A 59 -10.12 -9.71 -17.51
CA ASP A 59 -9.34 -8.93 -18.48
C ASP A 59 -8.65 -7.73 -17.82
N LEU A 60 -7.90 -8.00 -16.74
CA LEU A 60 -7.22 -6.96 -15.93
C LEU A 60 -5.78 -6.69 -16.36
N PHE A 61 -5.20 -7.56 -17.19
CA PHE A 61 -3.84 -7.34 -17.68
C PHE A 61 -3.85 -6.38 -18.86
N PRO A 62 -3.01 -5.33 -18.85
CA PRO A 62 -2.86 -4.50 -20.03
C PRO A 62 -2.32 -5.35 -21.19
N PRO A 63 -2.65 -5.02 -22.46
CA PRO A 63 -2.21 -5.80 -23.63
C PRO A 63 -0.68 -5.95 -23.76
N ALA A 64 0.09 -5.07 -23.10
CA ALA A 64 1.56 -5.10 -23.07
C ALA A 64 2.13 -6.09 -22.04
N TRP A 65 1.32 -6.63 -21.14
CA TRP A 65 1.78 -7.58 -20.13
C TRP A 65 2.04 -8.96 -20.78
N SER A 66 3.31 -9.34 -20.80
CA SER A 66 3.82 -10.61 -21.35
C SER A 66 4.67 -11.39 -20.34
N GLY A 67 4.66 -10.95 -19.06
CA GLY A 67 5.50 -11.47 -17.98
C GLY A 67 4.84 -12.58 -17.16
N ASP A 68 5.59 -13.09 -16.18
CA ASP A 68 5.14 -14.06 -15.18
C ASP A 68 4.44 -13.32 -14.02
N PHE A 69 3.20 -13.73 -13.70
CA PHE A 69 2.40 -13.11 -12.64
C PHE A 69 3.04 -13.28 -11.26
N SER A 70 3.71 -14.41 -11.04
CA SER A 70 4.40 -14.70 -9.78
C SER A 70 5.52 -13.68 -9.46
N GLY A 71 6.03 -12.99 -10.49
CA GLY A 71 7.01 -11.91 -10.34
C GLY A 71 6.50 -10.73 -9.49
N PHE A 72 5.18 -10.53 -9.39
CA PHE A 72 4.60 -9.50 -8.52
C PHE A 72 4.56 -9.91 -7.04
N GLN A 73 4.65 -11.20 -6.73
CA GLN A 73 4.68 -11.75 -5.37
C GLN A 73 3.44 -11.44 -4.51
N PHE A 74 2.25 -11.37 -5.12
CA PHE A 74 0.98 -11.13 -4.40
C PHE A 74 0.63 -12.28 -3.45
N GLY A 75 0.73 -13.53 -3.92
CA GLY A 75 0.51 -14.72 -3.09
C GLY A 75 1.46 -14.77 -1.89
N ARG A 76 2.73 -14.40 -2.11
CA ARG A 76 3.71 -14.29 -1.03
C ARG A 76 3.37 -13.19 -0.03
N ALA A 77 2.90 -12.02 -0.50
CA ALA A 77 2.50 -10.93 0.38
C ALA A 77 1.38 -11.38 1.33
N VAL A 78 0.28 -11.92 0.78
CA VAL A 78 -0.88 -12.26 1.62
C VAL A 78 -0.64 -13.45 2.54
N VAL A 79 0.19 -14.43 2.15
CA VAL A 79 0.55 -15.56 3.04
C VAL A 79 1.43 -15.09 4.20
N LEU A 80 2.31 -14.11 3.99
CA LEU A 80 3.08 -13.50 5.07
C LEU A 80 2.22 -12.62 5.97
N GLN A 81 1.31 -11.83 5.37
CA GLN A 81 0.48 -10.85 6.07
C GLN A 81 -0.69 -11.48 6.86
N HIS A 82 -1.16 -12.67 6.46
CA HIS A 82 -2.25 -13.39 7.11
C HIS A 82 -1.83 -14.81 7.51
N PRO A 83 -0.89 -14.98 8.46
CA PRO A 83 -0.40 -16.30 8.84
C PRO A 83 -1.48 -17.17 9.50
N ALA A 84 -2.49 -16.55 10.12
CA ALA A 84 -3.66 -17.18 10.72
C ALA A 84 -4.88 -17.27 9.78
N GLY A 85 -4.71 -16.96 8.49
CA GLY A 85 -5.78 -17.01 7.49
C GLY A 85 -6.46 -18.38 7.49
N ALA A 86 -7.78 -18.40 7.67
CA ALA A 86 -8.50 -19.62 8.05
C ALA A 86 -8.51 -20.68 6.94
N ASP A 87 -8.48 -20.24 5.67
CA ASP A 87 -8.47 -21.10 4.49
C ASP A 87 -7.93 -20.36 3.26
N LEU A 88 -7.72 -21.11 2.16
CA LEU A 88 -7.22 -20.55 0.90
C LEU A 88 -8.21 -19.60 0.23
N ASP A 89 -9.52 -19.74 0.47
CA ASP A 89 -10.51 -18.87 -0.17
C ASP A 89 -10.44 -17.46 0.42
N ARG A 90 -10.26 -17.35 1.73
CA ARG A 90 -10.03 -16.07 2.44
C ARG A 90 -8.68 -15.46 2.06
N LEU A 91 -7.60 -16.24 2.02
CA LEU A 91 -6.30 -15.73 1.53
C LEU A 91 -6.39 -15.22 0.08
N THR A 92 -7.14 -15.93 -0.76
CA THR A 92 -7.40 -15.49 -2.14
C THR A 92 -8.23 -14.20 -2.17
N ALA A 93 -9.22 -14.04 -1.30
CA ALA A 93 -10.01 -12.80 -1.20
C ALA A 93 -9.13 -11.60 -0.81
N ALA A 94 -8.24 -11.76 0.18
CA ALA A 94 -7.24 -10.74 0.52
C ALA A 94 -6.35 -10.38 -0.68
N GLY A 95 -5.89 -11.41 -1.42
CA GLY A 95 -5.06 -11.21 -2.62
C GLY A 95 -5.79 -10.45 -3.74
N LYS A 96 -7.09 -10.70 -3.95
CA LYS A 96 -7.90 -9.99 -4.94
C LYS A 96 -8.06 -8.52 -4.58
N LEU A 97 -8.30 -8.21 -3.30
CA LEU A 97 -8.37 -6.84 -2.81
C LEU A 97 -7.04 -6.12 -3.02
N LEU A 98 -5.93 -6.71 -2.56
CA LEU A 98 -4.59 -6.15 -2.74
C LEU A 98 -4.23 -5.93 -4.23
N LEU A 99 -4.57 -6.88 -5.10
CA LEU A 99 -4.36 -6.76 -6.54
C LEU A 99 -5.21 -5.62 -7.13
N ALA A 100 -6.47 -5.51 -6.75
CA ALA A 100 -7.36 -4.46 -7.23
C ALA A 100 -6.90 -3.06 -6.77
N GLU A 101 -6.45 -2.92 -5.51
CA GLU A 101 -5.84 -1.71 -4.97
C GLU A 101 -4.62 -1.30 -5.80
N ASN A 102 -3.71 -2.24 -6.12
CA ASN A 102 -2.53 -1.97 -6.95
C ASN A 102 -2.90 -1.59 -8.39
N ILE A 103 -3.94 -2.19 -8.98
CA ILE A 103 -4.42 -1.86 -10.33
C ILE A 103 -4.98 -0.43 -10.35
N VAL A 104 -5.82 -0.06 -9.38
CA VAL A 104 -6.38 1.29 -9.29
C VAL A 104 -5.28 2.32 -9.11
N ASP A 105 -4.34 2.08 -8.19
CA ASP A 105 -3.20 2.95 -7.96
C ASP A 105 -2.36 3.14 -9.24
N SER A 106 -1.98 2.04 -9.89
CA SER A 106 -1.13 2.08 -11.10
C SER A 106 -1.82 2.73 -12.31
N CYS A 107 -3.12 2.51 -12.51
CA CYS A 107 -3.82 3.02 -13.68
C CYS A 107 -4.38 4.44 -13.49
N TYR A 108 -4.70 4.83 -12.24
CA TYR A 108 -5.37 6.10 -11.94
C TYR A 108 -4.42 7.13 -11.31
N CYS A 109 -3.55 6.72 -10.39
CA CYS A 109 -2.62 7.62 -9.69
C CYS A 109 -1.30 7.78 -10.44
N GLU A 110 -0.77 6.70 -11.02
CA GLU A 110 0.49 6.72 -11.77
C GLU A 110 0.30 7.04 -13.26
N GLU A 111 1.27 7.74 -13.87
CA GLU A 111 1.21 8.22 -15.26
C GLU A 111 1.54 7.14 -16.32
N ASP A 112 1.75 5.88 -15.90
CA ASP A 112 2.42 4.84 -16.70
C ASP A 112 1.63 4.33 -17.92
N GLU A 113 0.36 4.69 -18.09
CA GLU A 113 -0.47 4.13 -19.17
C GLU A 113 -0.85 5.10 -20.29
N GLY A 114 0.07 5.93 -20.81
CA GLY A 114 -0.02 6.49 -22.18
C GLY A 114 -1.31 7.23 -22.58
N ARG A 115 -2.20 7.52 -21.62
CA ARG A 115 -3.53 8.10 -21.74
C ARG A 115 -3.57 9.46 -21.04
N GLY A 116 -2.46 10.19 -21.06
CA GLY A 116 -2.38 11.59 -20.63
C GLY A 116 -3.30 11.93 -19.45
N ALA A 117 -3.22 11.14 -18.36
CA ALA A 117 -4.00 11.40 -17.17
C ALA A 117 -3.45 12.69 -16.55
N THR A 118 -3.98 13.82 -17.01
CA THR A 118 -3.74 15.09 -16.34
C THR A 118 -4.20 14.92 -14.90
N ARG A 119 -3.34 15.26 -13.94
CA ARG A 119 -3.63 15.24 -12.49
C ARG A 119 -5.00 15.90 -12.15
N SER A 120 -5.46 16.83 -12.99
CA SER A 120 -6.78 17.47 -12.98
C SER A 120 -8.00 16.55 -13.18
N GLY A 121 -7.84 15.23 -13.36
CA GLY A 121 -8.94 14.26 -13.51
C GLY A 121 -9.05 13.19 -12.41
N LEU A 122 -8.11 13.12 -11.46
CA LEU A 122 -8.01 12.03 -10.49
C LEU A 122 -9.28 11.88 -9.64
N GLY A 123 -9.84 13.00 -9.15
CA GLY A 123 -11.08 12.99 -8.36
C GLY A 123 -12.28 12.36 -9.09
N GLY A 124 -12.39 12.61 -10.40
CA GLY A 124 -13.44 12.01 -11.23
C GLY A 124 -13.28 10.50 -11.42
N ARG A 125 -12.05 10.00 -11.54
CA ARG A 125 -11.78 8.55 -11.64
C ARG A 125 -11.99 7.85 -10.30
N LEU A 126 -11.54 8.46 -9.20
CA LEU A 126 -11.68 7.89 -7.86
C LEU A 126 -13.12 7.88 -7.35
N ILE A 127 -13.97 8.85 -7.71
CA ILE A 127 -15.39 8.77 -7.33
C ILE A 127 -16.09 7.61 -8.07
N MET A 128 -15.72 7.33 -9.31
CA MET A 128 -16.21 6.14 -10.03
C MET A 128 -15.68 4.86 -9.38
N ALA A 129 -14.40 4.82 -8.98
CA ALA A 129 -13.81 3.70 -8.24
C ALA A 129 -14.51 3.47 -6.90
N GLN A 130 -14.81 4.53 -6.16
CA GLN A 130 -15.58 4.43 -4.91
C GLN A 130 -16.97 3.88 -5.17
N SER A 131 -17.64 4.28 -6.26
CA SER A 131 -18.95 3.73 -6.61
C SER A 131 -18.92 2.23 -6.94
N ALA A 132 -17.78 1.69 -7.40
CA ALA A 132 -17.61 0.25 -7.62
C ALA A 132 -17.65 -0.55 -6.30
N LEU A 133 -17.31 0.11 -5.19
CA LEU A 133 -17.27 -0.44 -3.83
C LEU A 133 -18.55 -0.12 -3.04
N ASP A 134 -19.08 1.09 -3.21
CA ASP A 134 -20.31 1.60 -2.59
C ASP A 134 -21.38 1.82 -3.68
N PRO A 135 -22.28 0.84 -3.92
CA PRO A 135 -23.13 0.83 -5.09
C PRO A 135 -24.02 2.08 -5.24
N PHE A 136 -24.01 2.65 -6.44
CA PHE A 136 -24.94 3.71 -6.80
C PHE A 136 -26.38 3.20 -6.83
N HIS A 137 -27.32 4.04 -6.39
CA HIS A 137 -28.76 3.74 -6.37
C HIS A 137 -29.55 4.87 -7.04
N ALA A 138 -30.20 4.56 -8.18
CA ALA A 138 -31.01 5.50 -8.94
C ALA A 138 -32.20 4.84 -9.65
N THR A 139 -32.82 5.52 -10.62
CA THR A 139 -33.84 4.92 -11.49
C THR A 139 -33.25 3.76 -12.30
N PRO A 140 -34.07 2.80 -12.76
CA PRO A 140 -33.56 1.61 -13.46
C PRO A 140 -32.67 1.93 -14.66
N GLU A 141 -32.98 2.99 -15.40
CA GLU A 141 -32.22 3.42 -16.57
C GLU A 141 -30.79 3.83 -16.18
N PHE A 142 -30.65 4.69 -15.16
CA PHE A 142 -29.34 5.13 -14.69
C PHE A 142 -28.58 4.05 -13.92
N GLN A 143 -29.30 3.11 -13.30
CA GLN A 143 -28.68 1.94 -12.67
C GLN A 143 -28.00 1.04 -13.73
N GLU A 144 -28.66 0.83 -14.87
CA GLU A 144 -28.11 0.05 -15.98
C GLU A 144 -26.91 0.74 -16.63
N GLU A 145 -27.00 2.06 -16.85
CA GLU A 145 -25.88 2.86 -17.35
C GLU A 145 -24.65 2.78 -16.42
N TRP A 146 -24.84 2.93 -15.11
CA TRP A 146 -23.77 2.78 -14.13
C TRP A 146 -23.18 1.36 -14.14
N ALA A 147 -24.02 0.33 -14.17
CA ALA A 147 -23.57 -1.06 -14.19
C ALA A 147 -22.74 -1.38 -15.45
N HIS A 148 -23.13 -0.87 -16.61
CA HIS A 148 -22.32 -0.94 -17.83
C HIS A 148 -21.00 -0.19 -17.70
N GLY A 149 -21.01 1.01 -17.10
CA GLY A 149 -19.81 1.80 -16.82
C GLY A 149 -18.79 1.05 -15.95
N MET A 150 -19.24 0.33 -14.92
CA MET A 150 -18.38 -0.49 -14.06
C MET A 150 -17.66 -1.60 -14.82
N GLN A 151 -18.24 -2.12 -15.91
CA GLN A 151 -17.61 -3.17 -16.72
C GLN A 151 -16.67 -2.61 -17.80
N ALA A 152 -16.71 -1.31 -18.09
CA ALA A 152 -15.95 -0.71 -19.19
C ALA A 152 -14.45 -0.54 -18.90
N ASP A 153 -14.04 -0.56 -17.63
CA ASP A 153 -12.66 -0.27 -17.22
C ASP A 153 -12.12 -1.33 -16.25
N GLY A 154 -10.85 -1.73 -16.44
CA GLY A 154 -10.19 -2.79 -15.67
C GLY A 154 -10.13 -2.50 -14.16
N PRO A 155 -9.67 -1.32 -13.73
CA PRO A 155 -9.66 -0.93 -12.32
C PRO A 155 -11.04 -1.01 -11.66
N LEU A 156 -12.10 -0.52 -12.32
CA LEU A 156 -13.48 -0.58 -11.78
C LEU A 156 -13.97 -2.03 -11.66
N ARG A 157 -13.73 -2.87 -12.68
CA ARG A 157 -14.03 -4.31 -12.61
C ARG A 157 -13.30 -4.98 -11.46
N SER A 158 -12.01 -4.65 -11.26
CA SER A 158 -11.19 -5.26 -10.21
C SER A 158 -11.75 -4.97 -8.81
N TYR A 159 -12.07 -3.72 -8.48
CA TYR A 159 -12.69 -3.35 -7.21
C TYR A 159 -14.07 -3.99 -7.03
N HIS A 160 -14.94 -3.87 -8.03
CA HIS A 160 -16.30 -4.40 -7.93
C HIS A 160 -16.31 -5.90 -7.60
N TRP A 161 -15.51 -6.69 -8.33
CA TRP A 161 -15.49 -8.14 -8.15
C TRP A 161 -14.67 -8.57 -6.93
N ALA A 162 -13.60 -7.86 -6.57
CA ALA A 162 -12.84 -8.16 -5.35
C ALA A 162 -13.68 -7.92 -4.08
N LEU A 163 -14.41 -6.79 -4.02
CA LEU A 163 -15.30 -6.51 -2.88
C LEU A 163 -16.46 -7.51 -2.82
N LYS A 164 -17.04 -7.89 -3.97
CA LYS A 164 -18.10 -8.90 -4.02
C LYS A 164 -17.63 -10.27 -3.52
N ASP A 165 -16.43 -10.69 -3.90
CA ASP A 165 -15.84 -11.95 -3.44
C ASP A 165 -15.48 -11.87 -1.94
N TYR A 166 -15.01 -10.72 -1.44
CA TYR A 166 -14.78 -10.49 -0.02
C TYR A 166 -16.08 -10.49 0.81
N ALA A 167 -17.15 -9.87 0.30
CA ALA A 167 -18.47 -9.85 0.95
C ALA A 167 -19.08 -11.25 1.10
N ALA A 168 -18.67 -12.22 0.27
CA ALA A 168 -19.11 -13.61 0.40
C ALA A 168 -18.48 -14.33 1.62
N VAL A 169 -17.37 -13.80 2.16
CA VAL A 169 -16.66 -14.40 3.30
C VAL A 169 -16.65 -13.51 4.54
N SER A 170 -17.22 -12.31 4.49
CA SER A 170 -17.22 -11.32 5.58
C SER A 170 -18.65 -10.89 5.96
N THR A 171 -18.79 -10.19 7.08
CA THR A 171 -20.07 -9.60 7.48
C THR A 171 -20.29 -8.24 6.81
N PRO A 172 -21.54 -7.75 6.74
CA PRO A 172 -21.82 -6.40 6.26
C PRO A 172 -21.05 -5.30 7.02
N SER A 173 -20.82 -5.47 8.31
CA SER A 173 -20.02 -4.54 9.12
C SER A 173 -18.56 -4.53 8.69
N GLN A 174 -17.99 -5.70 8.40
CA GLN A 174 -16.61 -5.81 7.89
C GLN A 174 -16.47 -5.25 6.48
N THR A 175 -17.45 -5.44 5.60
CA THR A 175 -17.44 -4.83 4.27
C THR A 175 -17.55 -3.31 4.34
N ASP A 176 -18.44 -2.77 5.17
CA ASP A 176 -18.60 -1.32 5.35
C ASP A 176 -17.33 -0.67 5.90
N ARG A 177 -16.68 -1.34 6.87
CA ARG A 177 -15.37 -0.94 7.38
C ARG A 177 -14.31 -0.85 6.27
N LEU A 178 -14.20 -1.87 5.42
CA LEU A 178 -13.28 -1.85 4.29
C LEU A 178 -13.60 -0.71 3.30
N VAL A 179 -14.87 -0.50 2.96
CA VAL A 179 -15.30 0.58 2.05
C VAL A 179 -14.93 1.96 2.62
N HIS A 180 -15.08 2.15 3.93
CA HIS A 180 -14.64 3.37 4.62
C HIS A 180 -13.12 3.54 4.54
N ASP A 181 -12.34 2.47 4.77
CA ASP A 181 -10.88 2.55 4.68
C ASP A 181 -10.38 2.78 3.25
N LEU A 182 -11.07 2.29 2.23
CA LEU A 182 -10.81 2.63 0.82
C LEU A 182 -11.18 4.09 0.50
N ALA A 183 -12.25 4.63 1.10
CA ALA A 183 -12.55 6.07 0.99
C ALA A 183 -11.44 6.93 1.61
N ARG A 184 -10.85 6.50 2.74
CA ARG A 184 -9.67 7.14 3.32
C ARG A 184 -8.48 7.10 2.37
N LEU A 185 -8.20 5.94 1.78
CA LEU A 185 -7.14 5.76 0.79
C LEU A 185 -7.29 6.74 -0.38
N HIS A 186 -8.48 6.81 -0.98
CA HIS A 186 -8.76 7.72 -2.08
C HIS A 186 -8.59 9.21 -1.73
N MET A 187 -8.98 9.63 -0.52
CA MET A 187 -8.68 10.99 -0.03
C MET A 187 -7.18 11.24 0.11
N GLY A 188 -6.43 10.24 0.54
CA GLY A 188 -4.97 10.27 0.60
C GLY A 188 -4.34 10.48 -0.76
N TYR A 189 -4.76 9.71 -1.77
CA TYR A 189 -4.31 9.88 -3.16
C TYR A 189 -4.56 11.29 -3.68
N LEU A 190 -5.76 11.85 -3.43
CA LEU A 190 -6.09 13.22 -3.84
C LEU A 190 -5.23 14.26 -3.15
N ALA A 191 -4.93 14.08 -1.86
CA ALA A 191 -4.08 15.00 -1.10
C ALA A 191 -2.64 15.02 -1.65
N GLU A 192 -2.07 13.84 -1.90
CA GLU A 192 -0.73 13.71 -2.47
C GLU A 192 -0.64 14.29 -3.89
N ALA A 193 -1.61 13.96 -4.75
CA ALA A 193 -1.69 14.52 -6.10
C ALA A 193 -1.78 16.05 -6.08
N ALA A 194 -2.59 16.62 -5.18
CA ALA A 194 -2.74 18.07 -5.03
C ALA A 194 -1.44 18.76 -4.56
N TRP A 195 -0.72 18.15 -3.62
CA TRP A 195 0.59 18.66 -3.18
C TRP A 195 1.61 18.60 -4.31
N SER A 196 1.64 17.50 -5.06
CA SER A 196 2.53 17.36 -6.21
C SER A 196 2.23 18.40 -7.30
N GLU A 197 0.95 18.66 -7.62
CA GLU A 197 0.54 19.66 -8.60
C GLU A 197 0.90 21.10 -8.18
N THR A 198 0.68 21.44 -6.91
CA THR A 198 1.00 22.76 -6.35
C THR A 198 2.47 22.91 -5.93
N ARG A 199 3.27 21.84 -6.07
CA ARG A 199 4.67 21.74 -5.62
C ARG A 199 4.82 22.09 -4.14
N TYR A 200 3.82 21.73 -3.34
CA TYR A 200 3.83 21.95 -1.91
C TYR A 200 4.69 20.89 -1.21
N VAL A 201 5.66 21.34 -0.41
CA VAL A 201 6.45 20.48 0.46
C VAL A 201 5.89 20.58 1.88
N PRO A 202 5.23 19.53 2.38
CA PRO A 202 4.60 19.54 3.71
C PRO A 202 5.65 19.57 4.82
N ARG A 203 5.24 20.01 6.02
CA ARG A 203 5.97 19.69 7.25
C ARG A 203 5.89 18.19 7.51
N VAL A 204 6.85 17.66 8.28
CA VAL A 204 6.91 16.22 8.61
C VAL A 204 5.58 15.70 9.17
N TRP A 205 4.93 16.45 10.07
CA TRP A 205 3.65 16.04 10.65
C TRP A 205 2.49 16.12 9.65
N GLU A 206 2.49 17.07 8.71
CA GLU A 206 1.47 17.17 7.65
C GLU A 206 1.59 15.96 6.72
N TYR A 207 2.82 15.62 6.33
CA TYR A 207 3.10 14.41 5.56
C TYR A 207 2.58 13.16 6.25
N LEU A 208 2.89 12.98 7.53
CA LEU A 208 2.40 11.82 8.31
C LEU A 208 0.87 11.79 8.42
N VAL A 209 0.19 12.94 8.47
CA VAL A 209 -1.28 13.00 8.41
C VAL A 209 -1.78 12.48 7.06
N MET A 210 -1.24 12.96 5.93
CA MET A 210 -1.62 12.46 4.61
C MET A 210 -1.35 10.95 4.51
N ARG A 211 -0.20 10.50 5.01
CA ARG A 211 0.27 9.10 4.99
C ARG A 211 -0.50 8.18 5.95
N GLN A 212 -1.38 8.72 6.80
CA GLN A 212 -2.37 7.95 7.55
C GLN A 212 -3.63 7.64 6.71
N PHE A 213 -3.89 8.44 5.65
CA PHE A 213 -4.99 8.24 4.71
C PHE A 213 -4.53 7.47 3.48
N ASN A 214 -3.53 7.97 2.75
CA ASN A 214 -2.84 7.15 1.76
C ASN A 214 -2.05 6.13 2.58
N ASN A 215 -2.48 4.87 2.65
CA ASN A 215 -1.98 3.92 3.65
C ASN A 215 -2.33 2.47 3.27
N PHE A 216 -1.60 1.49 3.81
CA PHE A 216 -1.99 0.07 3.73
C PHE A 216 -3.21 -0.31 4.57
N ARG A 217 -3.83 0.63 5.29
CA ARG A 217 -4.96 0.42 6.19
C ARG A 217 -6.09 -0.48 5.64
N PRO A 218 -6.52 -0.38 4.36
CA PRO A 218 -7.52 -1.31 3.81
C PRO A 218 -7.12 -2.80 3.96
N CYS A 219 -5.84 -3.13 3.77
CA CYS A 219 -5.33 -4.48 3.95
C CYS A 219 -5.32 -4.95 5.41
N LEU A 220 -5.15 -4.04 6.38
CA LEU A 220 -5.22 -4.37 7.81
C LEU A 220 -6.67 -4.45 8.31
N SER A 221 -7.62 -3.81 7.61
CA SER A 221 -9.01 -3.69 8.06
C SER A 221 -9.82 -4.99 7.92
N ILE A 222 -9.24 -5.96 7.23
CA ILE A 222 -9.82 -7.27 6.93
C ILE A 222 -9.24 -8.42 7.77
N VAL A 223 -8.24 -8.18 8.63
CA VAL A 223 -7.49 -9.26 9.30
C VAL A 223 -8.37 -10.25 10.05
N ASP A 224 -9.38 -9.78 10.76
CA ASP A 224 -10.35 -10.62 11.47
C ASP A 224 -11.19 -11.47 10.52
N ALA A 225 -11.69 -10.85 9.45
CA ALA A 225 -12.44 -11.56 8.41
C ALA A 225 -11.56 -12.65 7.78
N ILE A 226 -10.32 -12.35 7.39
CA ILE A 226 -9.43 -13.33 6.76
C ILE A 226 -9.09 -14.50 7.70
N ASP A 227 -8.99 -14.22 9.00
CA ASP A 227 -8.78 -15.21 10.05
C ASP A 227 -10.07 -15.95 10.48
N GLY A 228 -11.21 -15.66 9.83
CA GLY A 228 -12.47 -16.38 10.02
C GLY A 228 -13.24 -16.00 11.29
N TYR A 229 -13.10 -14.76 11.76
CA TYR A 229 -13.91 -14.22 12.87
C TYR A 229 -14.33 -12.78 12.61
N GLU A 230 -15.03 -12.17 13.57
CA GLU A 230 -15.42 -10.76 13.51
C GLU A 230 -15.04 -10.06 14.81
N LEU A 231 -14.39 -8.90 14.69
CA LEU A 231 -14.39 -7.88 15.74
C LEU A 231 -15.63 -7.01 15.55
N PRO A 232 -16.62 -7.06 16.46
CA PRO A 232 -17.85 -6.28 16.34
C PRO A 232 -17.57 -4.79 16.19
N GLU A 233 -18.37 -4.11 15.36
CA GLU A 233 -18.16 -2.69 15.06
C GLU A 233 -18.20 -1.81 16.31
N ALA A 234 -19.03 -2.14 17.31
CA ALA A 234 -19.06 -1.43 18.59
C ALA A 234 -17.76 -1.53 19.41
N LEU A 235 -16.88 -2.51 19.12
CA LEU A 235 -15.51 -2.57 19.62
C LEU A 235 -14.55 -1.87 18.67
N TYR A 236 -14.62 -2.15 17.37
CA TYR A 236 -13.74 -1.55 16.36
C TYR A 236 -13.78 -0.01 16.39
N ALA A 237 -14.97 0.58 16.53
CA ALA A 237 -15.19 2.02 16.56
C ALA A 237 -14.70 2.72 17.85
N ARG A 238 -14.26 1.96 18.87
CA ARG A 238 -13.76 2.57 20.12
C ARG A 238 -12.47 3.37 19.83
N PRO A 239 -12.31 4.57 20.43
CA PRO A 239 -11.16 5.43 20.16
C PRO A 239 -9.81 4.73 20.37
N GLU A 240 -9.69 3.91 21.41
CA GLU A 240 -8.48 3.14 21.73
C GLU A 240 -8.18 2.05 20.70
N ILE A 241 -9.21 1.42 20.11
CA ILE A 241 -9.04 0.41 19.04
C ILE A 241 -8.69 1.09 17.70
N GLN A 242 -9.33 2.22 17.41
CA GLN A 242 -8.97 3.07 16.27
C GLN A 242 -7.52 3.54 16.35
N ARG A 243 -7.05 3.87 17.56
CA ARG A 243 -5.68 4.33 17.79
C ARG A 243 -4.65 3.23 17.53
N ILE A 244 -4.78 2.04 18.12
CA ILE A 244 -3.82 0.96 17.84
C ILE A 244 -3.85 0.54 16.36
N THR A 245 -5.02 0.56 15.73
CA THR A 245 -5.16 0.29 14.29
C THR A 245 -4.38 1.31 13.47
N ALA A 246 -4.56 2.61 13.76
CA ALA A 246 -3.85 3.68 13.07
C ALA A 246 -2.32 3.62 13.31
N LEU A 247 -1.86 3.32 14.53
CA LEU A 247 -0.43 3.18 14.83
C LEU A 247 0.21 2.04 14.02
N ALA A 248 -0.43 0.86 13.97
CA ALA A 248 0.03 -0.27 13.15
C ALA A 248 0.10 0.10 11.66
N CYS A 249 -0.98 0.68 11.14
CA CYS A 249 -1.11 1.14 9.75
C CYS A 249 -0.04 2.18 9.38
N ASN A 250 0.23 3.14 10.27
CA ASN A 250 1.23 4.18 10.05
C ASN A 250 2.65 3.60 10.07
N ALA A 251 2.99 2.76 11.05
CA ALA A 251 4.30 2.12 11.13
C ALA A 251 4.59 1.31 9.87
N THR A 252 3.70 0.37 9.50
CA THR A 252 3.92 -0.48 8.32
C THR A 252 3.88 0.26 6.99
N THR A 253 3.30 1.45 6.95
CA THR A 253 3.34 2.28 5.75
C THR A 253 4.64 3.06 5.66
N ILE A 254 5.20 3.53 6.78
CA ILE A 254 6.57 4.09 6.81
C ILE A 254 7.62 3.05 6.43
N VAL A 255 7.38 1.75 6.70
CA VAL A 255 8.24 0.68 6.17
C VAL A 255 8.36 0.79 4.64
N ASN A 256 7.26 1.07 3.92
CA ASN A 256 7.32 1.25 2.47
C ASN A 256 8.22 2.42 2.09
N ASP A 257 8.02 3.61 2.66
CA ASP A 257 8.88 4.79 2.43
C ASP A 257 10.36 4.47 2.58
N LEU A 258 10.72 3.71 3.61
CA LEU A 258 12.11 3.36 3.90
C LEU A 258 12.69 2.39 2.86
N TYR A 259 11.93 1.36 2.46
CA TYR A 259 12.38 0.37 1.48
C TYR A 259 12.32 0.88 0.04
N SER A 260 11.36 1.74 -0.29
CA SER A 260 11.17 2.32 -1.63
C SER A 260 12.06 3.54 -1.88
N PHE A 261 12.57 4.20 -0.84
CA PHE A 261 13.39 5.41 -0.90
C PHE A 261 14.42 5.44 -2.05
N THR A 262 15.26 4.39 -2.16
CA THR A 262 16.34 4.37 -3.17
C THR A 262 15.79 4.26 -4.60
N LYS A 263 14.70 3.50 -4.78
CA LYS A 263 14.02 3.37 -6.07
C LYS A 263 13.39 4.71 -6.45
N GLU A 264 12.62 5.30 -5.55
CA GLU A 264 11.90 6.55 -5.77
C GLU A 264 12.86 7.71 -6.04
N LEU A 265 13.94 7.83 -5.27
CA LEU A 265 14.95 8.87 -5.49
C LEU A 265 15.60 8.77 -6.89
N ALA A 266 15.69 7.56 -7.46
CA ALA A 266 16.23 7.36 -8.80
C ALA A 266 15.21 7.61 -9.91
N SER A 267 13.93 7.29 -9.68
CA SER A 267 12.85 7.45 -10.67
C SER A 267 12.23 8.85 -10.68
N ASP A 268 11.87 9.36 -9.51
CA ASP A 268 11.31 10.69 -9.30
C ASP A 268 11.84 11.29 -7.97
N PRO A 269 12.88 12.14 -8.04
CA PRO A 269 13.43 12.81 -6.86
C PRO A 269 12.45 13.75 -6.13
N THR A 270 11.31 14.08 -6.75
CA THR A 270 10.27 14.96 -6.17
C THR A 270 9.15 14.18 -5.47
N HIS A 271 9.13 12.85 -5.59
CA HIS A 271 8.23 11.98 -4.84
C HIS A 271 8.44 12.15 -3.33
N LEU A 272 7.34 12.29 -2.58
CA LEU A 272 7.38 12.52 -1.15
C LEU A 272 7.41 11.19 -0.39
N ASN A 273 8.55 10.89 0.22
CA ASN A 273 8.67 9.87 1.26
C ASN A 273 9.19 10.50 2.56
N LEU A 274 9.00 9.82 3.71
CA LEU A 274 9.39 10.36 5.00
C LEU A 274 10.87 10.84 5.05
N PRO A 275 11.87 10.08 4.57
CA PRO A 275 13.26 10.59 4.52
C PRO A 275 13.41 11.89 3.72
N GLN A 276 12.77 12.03 2.55
CA GLN A 276 12.83 13.25 1.73
C GLN A 276 12.20 14.45 2.44
N VAL A 277 11.02 14.25 3.05
CA VAL A 277 10.31 15.31 3.77
C VAL A 277 11.10 15.78 5.00
N VAL A 278 11.71 14.85 5.74
CA VAL A 278 12.60 15.17 6.86
C VAL A 278 13.82 15.96 6.38
N ALA A 279 14.48 15.52 5.31
CA ALA A 279 15.64 16.21 4.75
C ALA A 279 15.32 17.65 4.34
N ALA A 280 14.16 17.86 3.70
CA ALA A 280 13.71 19.18 3.27
C ALA A 280 13.39 20.12 4.45
N ASN A 281 12.70 19.61 5.48
CA ASN A 281 12.28 20.42 6.63
C ASN A 281 13.42 20.73 7.59
N GLU A 282 14.24 19.73 7.92
CA GLU A 282 15.34 19.87 8.87
C GLU A 282 16.62 20.41 8.22
N ARG A 283 16.64 20.53 6.88
CA ARG A 283 17.79 20.98 6.08
C ARG A 283 19.05 20.15 6.37
N CYS A 284 18.85 18.85 6.58
CA CYS A 284 19.92 17.89 6.82
C CYS A 284 20.18 17.03 5.56
N GLY A 285 21.33 16.35 5.51
CA GLY A 285 21.60 15.39 4.45
C GLY A 285 20.68 14.16 4.51
N LEU A 286 20.47 13.50 3.36
CA LEU A 286 19.59 12.33 3.23
C LEU A 286 19.93 11.20 4.20
N LYS A 287 21.22 10.98 4.50
CA LYS A 287 21.65 9.99 5.51
C LYS A 287 21.06 10.30 6.88
N ALA A 288 21.17 11.54 7.36
CA ALA A 288 20.64 11.92 8.66
C ALA A 288 19.10 11.84 8.69
N ALA A 289 18.46 12.26 7.59
CA ALA A 289 17.01 12.21 7.45
C ALA A 289 16.47 10.77 7.44
N TYR A 290 17.14 9.85 6.74
CA TYR A 290 16.75 8.45 6.70
C TYR A 290 16.88 7.79 8.07
N LEU A 291 17.98 8.02 8.78
CA LEU A 291 18.14 7.53 10.16
C LEU A 291 17.06 8.11 11.09
N LYS A 292 16.70 9.38 10.92
CA LYS A 292 15.61 10.01 11.67
C LYS A 292 14.25 9.40 11.34
N ALA A 293 14.00 9.05 10.08
CA ALA A 293 12.78 8.36 9.66
C ALA A 293 12.65 6.96 10.29
N VAL A 294 13.77 6.22 10.42
CA VAL A 294 13.82 4.96 11.17
C VAL A 294 13.44 5.16 12.64
N GLU A 295 13.95 6.21 13.30
CA GLU A 295 13.57 6.51 14.69
C GLU A 295 12.09 6.89 14.84
N ILE A 296 11.53 7.65 13.89
CA ILE A 296 10.10 7.99 13.87
C ILE A 296 9.25 6.72 13.76
N HIS A 297 9.61 5.81 12.83
CA HIS A 297 8.97 4.51 12.71
C HIS A 297 9.01 3.75 14.04
N ASN A 298 10.18 3.62 14.64
CA ASN A 298 10.37 2.85 15.87
C ASN A 298 9.55 3.39 17.04
N GLN A 299 9.41 4.71 17.16
CA GLN A 299 8.56 5.34 18.19
C GLN A 299 7.08 5.03 17.99
N ILE A 300 6.60 5.04 16.74
CA ILE A 300 5.21 4.68 16.41
C ILE A 300 4.96 3.19 16.69
N MET A 301 5.90 2.32 16.31
CA MET A 301 5.80 0.88 16.54
C MET A 301 5.82 0.54 18.04
N ALA A 302 6.68 1.19 18.83
CA ALA A 302 6.71 1.00 20.29
C ALA A 302 5.38 1.42 20.95
N ALA A 303 4.77 2.52 20.50
CA ALA A 303 3.45 2.94 20.99
C ALA A 303 2.35 1.94 20.60
N PHE A 304 2.39 1.38 19.38
CA PHE A 304 1.48 0.32 18.97
C PHE A 304 1.59 -0.90 19.89
N GLU A 305 2.81 -1.38 20.16
CA GLU A 305 3.05 -2.57 20.99
C GLU A 305 2.60 -2.37 22.44
N GLU A 306 2.98 -1.24 23.06
CA GLU A 306 2.63 -0.92 24.44
C GLU A 306 1.11 -0.83 24.62
N GLU A 307 0.44 -0.04 23.77
CA GLU A 307 -1.01 0.15 23.87
C GLU A 307 -1.78 -1.12 23.51
N SER A 308 -1.32 -1.88 22.52
CA SER A 308 -1.93 -3.17 22.16
C SER A 308 -1.83 -4.19 23.29
N ALA A 309 -0.71 -4.24 24.01
CA ALA A 309 -0.55 -5.14 25.16
C ALA A 309 -1.55 -4.81 26.28
N VAL A 310 -1.77 -3.53 26.57
CA VAL A 310 -2.76 -3.09 27.56
C VAL A 310 -4.18 -3.47 27.12
N LEU A 311 -4.53 -3.22 25.85
CA LEU A 311 -5.87 -3.50 25.33
C LEU A 311 -6.15 -5.00 25.18
N ALA A 312 -5.16 -5.80 24.79
CA ALA A 312 -5.26 -7.25 24.70
C ALA A 312 -5.69 -7.88 26.03
N ALA A 313 -5.19 -7.36 27.16
CA ALA A 313 -5.55 -7.83 28.50
C ALA A 313 -7.03 -7.58 28.88
N THR A 314 -7.76 -6.75 28.12
CA THR A 314 -9.16 -6.40 28.42
C THR A 314 -10.18 -7.37 27.81
N SER A 315 -9.81 -8.08 26.74
CA SER A 315 -10.72 -8.96 26.01
C SER A 315 -9.94 -9.92 25.09
N PRO A 316 -10.20 -11.23 25.13
CA PRO A 316 -9.61 -12.20 24.21
C PRO A 316 -9.86 -11.87 22.73
N LEU A 317 -10.99 -11.21 22.43
CA LEU A 317 -11.33 -10.81 21.07
C LEU A 317 -10.48 -9.62 20.60
N VAL A 318 -10.21 -8.67 21.50
CA VAL A 318 -9.30 -7.55 21.23
C VAL A 318 -7.87 -8.04 21.12
N GLU A 319 -7.44 -8.98 21.97
CA GLU A 319 -6.14 -9.64 21.84
C GLU A 319 -5.96 -10.29 20.46
N ARG A 320 -6.97 -11.04 19.99
CA ARG A 320 -6.92 -11.69 18.69
C ARG A 320 -6.80 -10.68 17.55
N TYR A 321 -7.54 -9.58 17.61
CA TYR A 321 -7.46 -8.51 16.61
C TYR A 321 -6.11 -7.79 16.64
N ALA A 322 -5.62 -7.41 17.82
CA ALA A 322 -4.30 -6.78 17.96
C ALA A 322 -3.17 -7.70 17.47
N ARG A 323 -3.27 -9.01 17.70
CA ARG A 323 -2.34 -10.00 17.13
C ARG A 323 -2.42 -10.07 15.61
N GLY A 324 -3.61 -10.04 15.03
CA GLY A 324 -3.79 -9.96 13.57
C GLY A 324 -3.14 -8.73 12.96
N LEU A 325 -3.23 -7.57 13.62
CA LEU A 325 -2.51 -6.35 13.21
C LEU A 325 -1.00 -6.53 13.29
N ASP A 326 -0.46 -7.03 14.40
CA ASP A 326 0.97 -7.29 14.59
C ASP A 326 1.51 -8.30 13.56
N ASP A 327 0.77 -9.37 13.30
CA ASP A 327 1.08 -10.38 12.29
C ASP A 327 1.15 -9.76 10.88
N TRP A 328 0.19 -8.90 10.53
CA TRP A 328 0.18 -8.20 9.25
C TRP A 328 1.38 -7.26 9.09
N VAL A 329 1.68 -6.45 10.11
CA VAL A 329 2.84 -5.53 10.13
C VAL A 329 4.14 -6.29 9.94
N ALA A 330 4.32 -7.39 10.69
CA ALA A 330 5.53 -8.20 10.64
C ALA A 330 5.68 -8.93 9.28
N GLY A 331 4.58 -9.46 8.74
CA GLY A 331 4.54 -10.09 7.42
C GLY A 331 4.85 -9.11 6.28
N ASN A 332 4.29 -7.90 6.35
CA ASN A 332 4.55 -6.85 5.37
C ASN A 332 6.00 -6.37 5.40
N HIS A 333 6.59 -6.21 6.59
CA HIS A 333 8.02 -5.92 6.73
C HIS A 333 8.89 -7.01 6.09
N GLU A 334 8.62 -8.28 6.40
CA GLU A 334 9.38 -9.41 5.81
C GLU A 334 9.28 -9.41 4.28
N TRP A 335 8.09 -9.16 3.74
CA TRP A 335 7.90 -9.06 2.30
C TRP A 335 8.80 -7.97 1.68
N HIS A 336 8.85 -6.77 2.28
CA HIS A 336 9.71 -5.67 1.81
C HIS A 336 11.20 -6.02 1.96
N ALA A 337 11.61 -6.57 3.10
CA ALA A 337 13.02 -6.88 3.42
C ALA A 337 13.65 -7.92 2.48
N THR A 338 12.83 -8.77 1.88
CA THR A 338 13.26 -9.91 1.05
C THR A 338 12.91 -9.77 -0.42
N ASN A 339 12.09 -8.80 -0.82
CA ASN A 339 11.80 -8.51 -2.22
C ASN A 339 12.93 -7.69 -2.86
N THR A 340 14.08 -8.36 -3.06
CA THR A 340 15.33 -7.76 -3.56
C THR A 340 15.28 -7.35 -5.04
N HIS A 341 14.25 -7.77 -5.78
CA HIS A 341 14.01 -7.31 -7.14
C HIS A 341 13.46 -5.89 -7.15
N ARG A 342 12.56 -5.56 -6.20
CA ARG A 342 11.88 -4.27 -6.11
C ARG A 342 12.61 -3.27 -5.22
N TYR A 343 13.16 -3.71 -4.08
CA TYR A 343 13.70 -2.82 -3.05
C TYR A 343 15.21 -2.96 -2.85
N HIS A 344 15.86 -1.80 -2.71
CA HIS A 344 17.29 -1.67 -2.48
C HIS A 344 17.54 -0.66 -1.37
N LEU A 345 18.41 -0.99 -0.43
CA LEU A 345 18.71 -0.13 0.71
C LEU A 345 19.83 0.87 0.38
N PRO A 346 19.78 2.10 0.90
CA PRO A 346 20.88 3.05 0.76
C PRO A 346 22.10 2.61 1.58
N ASN A 347 23.32 2.94 1.12
CA ASN A 347 24.56 2.72 1.88
C ASN A 347 24.76 3.81 2.96
N TYR A 348 23.98 3.73 4.03
CA TYR A 348 24.02 4.65 5.18
C TYR A 348 24.64 4.08 6.45
N TRP A 349 25.04 2.80 6.44
CA TRP A 349 25.79 2.10 7.48
C TRP A 349 26.96 1.38 6.83
#